data_AF-B7FKW1-F1
#
_entry.id   AF-B7FKW1-F1
#
_cell.length_a   1.000
_cell.length_b   1.000
_cell.length_c   1.000
_cell.angle_alpha   90.00
_cell.angle_beta   90.00
_cell.angle_gamma   90.00
#
_symmetry.space_group_name_H-M   'P 1'
#
loop_
_entity.id
_entity.type
_entity.pdbx_description
1 polymer ?
#
loop_
_entity_poly.entity_id
_entity_poly.type
_entity_poly.pdbx_seq_one_letter_code
_entity_poly.pdbx_strand_id
1 'polypeptide(L)'
;MDYRKIKDQKDIDVEAAAKDDVDESYPFVPSASSSIGEPKIDINRIKPQWKRKSLVTFALTILTSSQAILIVWSKRAGKYDYSVTTANFLVETLKCAISIIALASAWRTEGVTEQNKLTASLKEVIVYPIPAALYLFKNLLQYYIFAYVDAPGYQILKNLNIITTGVLYRIILKKKLSEIQWAAFVLLTAGCTTAQLNSNSDHVLQTPVQGWVMAIVMALLSGFAGVYTEAIIKKRPSQNINVQNFWLYVFGMGFNAVAILVQDFDAVVNKGFFHGYSFITFLMIFNHALSGIAVSMVMKYADNIVKVYFTSVAMLLTAVVSVFLFGFHLSLAFFLGTIVVSVSIYLHSAGKMQR
;
A
#
# COMPACT_ATOMS: atom_id res chain seq x y z
N MET A 1 -11.80 59.95 -19.77
CA MET A 1 -13.11 60.34 -19.19
C MET A 1 -14.15 59.21 -19.24
N ASP A 2 -13.76 57.93 -19.40
CA ASP A 2 -14.75 56.82 -19.56
C ASP A 2 -14.70 55.70 -18.50
N TYR A 3 -13.93 55.83 -17.42
CA TYR A 3 -13.89 54.82 -16.34
C TYR A 3 -14.80 55.13 -15.14
N ARG A 4 -15.39 56.34 -15.04
CA ARG A 4 -16.31 56.69 -13.94
C ARG A 4 -17.78 56.38 -14.26
N LYS A 5 -18.20 56.37 -15.53
CA LYS A 5 -19.60 56.14 -15.95
C LYS A 5 -20.08 54.69 -15.85
N ILE A 6 -19.18 53.70 -15.81
CA ILE A 6 -19.55 52.27 -15.75
C ILE A 6 -19.85 51.83 -14.30
N LYS A 7 -19.34 52.56 -13.30
CA LYS A 7 -19.54 52.23 -11.89
C LYS A 7 -20.91 52.71 -11.39
N ASP A 8 -21.31 53.92 -11.78
CA ASP A 8 -22.60 54.49 -11.38
C ASP A 8 -23.80 53.77 -12.03
N GLN A 9 -23.65 53.19 -13.24
CA GLN A 9 -24.73 52.45 -13.90
C GLN A 9 -25.00 51.08 -13.24
N LYS A 10 -23.96 50.42 -12.67
CA LYS A 10 -24.11 49.14 -11.98
C LYS A 10 -24.72 49.26 -10.58
N ASP A 11 -24.53 50.39 -9.92
CA ASP A 11 -25.10 50.62 -8.59
C ASP A 11 -26.60 50.97 -8.67
N ILE A 12 -27.06 51.57 -9.78
CA ILE A 12 -28.49 51.88 -10.04
C ILE A 12 -29.31 50.62 -10.38
N ASP A 13 -28.73 49.66 -11.10
CA ASP A 13 -29.43 48.41 -11.46
C ASP A 13 -29.61 47.46 -10.26
N VAL A 14 -28.79 47.61 -9.20
CA VAL A 14 -28.89 46.83 -7.96
C VAL A 14 -29.93 47.41 -6.98
N GLU A 15 -30.13 48.73 -6.98
CA GLU A 15 -31.18 49.39 -6.16
C GLU A 15 -32.58 49.25 -6.76
N ALA A 16 -32.71 49.09 -8.09
CA ALA A 16 -34.00 48.95 -8.77
C ALA A 16 -34.65 47.56 -8.63
N ALA A 17 -33.88 46.51 -8.30
CA ALA A 17 -34.41 45.16 -8.08
C ALA A 17 -34.86 44.89 -6.63
N ALA A 18 -34.71 45.88 -5.74
CA ALA A 18 -35.01 45.76 -4.31
C ALA A 18 -36.31 46.46 -3.88
N LYS A 19 -37.14 46.90 -4.83
CA LYS A 19 -38.43 47.58 -4.56
C LYS A 19 -39.51 47.03 -5.47
N ASP A 20 -40.00 45.84 -5.18
CA ASP A 20 -41.35 45.39 -5.52
C ASP A 20 -41.59 44.13 -4.70
N ASP A 21 -42.27 44.30 -3.55
CA ASP A 21 -43.27 43.36 -3.02
C ASP A 21 -43.68 43.84 -1.62
N VAL A 22 -44.76 44.62 -1.61
CA VAL A 22 -45.49 45.08 -0.43
C VAL A 22 -46.72 44.18 -0.24
N ASP A 23 -46.93 43.76 1.00
CA ASP A 23 -48.15 43.24 1.64
C ASP A 23 -48.99 42.15 0.94
N GLU A 24 -48.91 40.92 1.47
CA GLU A 24 -50.12 40.15 1.77
C GLU A 24 -49.94 39.40 3.12
N SER A 25 -50.92 39.60 3.99
CA SER A 25 -50.98 39.26 5.41
C SER A 25 -51.20 37.78 5.73
N TYR A 26 -50.40 37.18 6.63
CA TYR A 26 -50.79 36.02 7.49
C TYR A 26 -49.94 35.97 8.78
N PRO A 27 -50.44 35.36 9.88
CA PRO A 27 -50.19 35.84 11.24
C PRO A 27 -48.91 35.33 11.93
N PHE A 28 -48.48 36.13 12.91
CA PHE A 28 -47.36 36.01 13.85
C PHE A 28 -47.26 34.66 14.58
N VAL A 29 -46.10 34.00 14.52
CA VAL A 29 -45.65 32.96 15.47
C VAL A 29 -44.19 33.24 15.86
N PRO A 30 -43.79 33.20 17.15
CA PRO A 30 -42.52 33.76 17.60
C PRO A 30 -41.29 32.93 17.22
N SER A 31 -40.20 33.65 16.98
CA SER A 31 -38.84 33.20 16.68
C SER A 31 -38.30 32.07 17.57
N ALA A 32 -37.88 30.96 16.95
CA ALA A 32 -36.94 30.01 17.55
C ALA A 32 -35.53 30.27 16.98
N SER A 33 -34.59 30.59 17.88
CA SER A 33 -33.17 30.77 17.62
C SER A 33 -32.57 29.61 16.82
N SER A 34 -32.13 29.85 15.58
CA SER A 34 -31.26 28.93 14.85
C SER A 34 -29.83 29.07 15.37
N SER A 35 -29.48 28.21 16.34
CA SER A 35 -28.08 27.98 16.66
C SER A 35 -27.37 27.43 15.42
N ILE A 36 -26.26 28.08 15.07
CA ILE A 36 -25.31 27.59 14.06
C ILE A 36 -24.82 26.23 14.56
N GLY A 37 -25.37 25.16 14.01
CA GLY A 37 -25.06 23.80 14.42
C GLY A 37 -23.64 23.43 14.02
N GLU A 38 -22.79 23.11 15.00
CA GLU A 38 -21.56 22.37 14.78
C GLU A 38 -21.85 21.10 13.96
N PRO A 39 -20.95 20.67 13.06
CA PRO A 39 -21.16 19.46 12.29
C PRO A 39 -21.22 18.25 13.22
N LYS A 40 -22.43 17.72 13.45
CA LYS A 40 -22.65 16.47 14.20
C LYS A 40 -21.87 15.34 13.50
N ILE A 41 -20.80 14.90 14.15
CA ILE A 41 -20.01 13.76 13.74
C ILE A 41 -20.90 12.51 13.85
N ASP A 42 -21.25 11.88 12.72
CA ASP A 42 -22.07 10.67 12.69
C ASP A 42 -21.25 9.45 13.16
N ILE A 43 -21.32 9.19 14.47
CA ILE A 43 -20.62 8.10 15.16
C ILE A 43 -20.98 6.72 14.57
N ASN A 44 -22.18 6.54 14.02
CA ASN A 44 -22.65 5.27 13.50
C ASN A 44 -22.00 4.91 12.15
N ARG A 45 -21.62 5.91 11.33
CA ARG A 45 -20.83 5.69 10.10
C ARG A 45 -19.34 5.47 10.38
N ILE A 46 -18.82 5.99 11.49
CA ILE A 46 -17.38 5.95 11.84
C ILE A 46 -16.98 4.59 12.41
N LYS A 47 -17.79 4.01 13.31
CA LYS A 47 -17.51 2.71 13.93
C LYS A 47 -17.21 1.57 12.93
N PRO A 48 -18.00 1.32 11.87
CA PRO A 48 -17.71 0.24 10.92
C PRO A 48 -16.45 0.51 10.07
N GLN A 49 -16.14 1.77 9.77
CA GLN A 49 -14.92 2.12 9.01
C GLN A 49 -13.65 1.87 9.81
N TRP A 50 -13.62 2.24 11.10
CA TRP A 50 -12.49 1.99 11.98
C TRP A 50 -12.28 0.49 12.21
N LYS A 51 -13.37 -0.27 12.44
CA LYS A 51 -13.29 -1.74 12.56
C LYS A 51 -12.67 -2.36 11.31
N ARG A 52 -13.12 -1.96 10.12
CA ARG A 52 -12.58 -2.47 8.86
C ARG A 52 -11.12 -2.10 8.68
N LYS A 53 -10.75 -0.84 8.95
CA LYS A 53 -9.36 -0.36 8.88
C LYS A 53 -8.45 -1.17 9.81
N SER A 54 -8.82 -1.33 11.08
CA SER A 54 -8.04 -2.10 12.05
C SER A 54 -7.91 -3.56 11.66
N LEU A 55 -8.98 -4.19 11.15
CA LEU A 55 -8.95 -5.58 10.70
C LEU A 55 -7.95 -5.77 9.55
N VAL A 56 -7.98 -4.91 8.52
CA VAL A 56 -7.10 -5.06 7.36
C VAL A 56 -5.64 -4.76 7.69
N THR A 57 -5.36 -3.80 8.58
CA THR A 57 -3.98 -3.52 9.03
C THR A 57 -3.44 -4.61 9.95
N PHE A 58 -4.29 -5.20 10.80
CA PHE A 58 -3.91 -6.35 11.61
C PHE A 58 -3.59 -7.56 10.73
N ALA A 59 -4.47 -7.89 9.78
CA ALA A 59 -4.23 -8.95 8.80
C ALA A 59 -2.94 -8.71 8.01
N LEU A 60 -2.70 -7.48 7.52
CA LEU A 60 -1.46 -7.12 6.83
C LEU A 60 -0.23 -7.40 7.71
N THR A 61 -0.29 -7.05 8.99
CA THR A 61 0.84 -7.19 9.93
C THR A 61 1.20 -8.66 10.12
N ILE A 62 0.19 -9.49 10.44
CA ILE A 62 0.38 -10.92 10.65
C ILE A 62 0.89 -11.59 9.37
N LEU A 63 0.20 -11.37 8.24
CA LEU A 63 0.55 -12.00 6.96
C LEU A 63 1.92 -11.57 6.43
N THR A 64 2.30 -10.30 6.63
CA THR A 64 3.64 -9.83 6.24
C THR A 64 4.71 -10.42 7.15
N SER A 65 4.42 -10.54 8.44
CA SER A 65 5.40 -11.10 9.39
C SER A 65 5.66 -12.59 9.15
N SER A 66 4.60 -13.37 8.86
CA SER A 66 4.70 -14.79 8.51
C SER A 66 5.33 -14.99 7.13
N GLN A 67 5.09 -14.08 6.18
CA GLN A 67 5.69 -14.13 4.85
C GLN A 67 7.21 -14.14 4.93
N ALA A 68 7.81 -13.28 5.75
CA ALA A 68 9.25 -13.23 5.91
C ALA A 68 9.83 -14.56 6.44
N ILE A 69 9.18 -15.17 7.44
CA ILE A 69 9.57 -16.45 8.03
C ILE A 69 9.44 -17.58 7.01
N LEU A 70 8.30 -17.65 6.30
CA LEU A 70 8.04 -18.67 5.29
C LEU A 70 9.00 -18.58 4.10
N ILE A 71 9.44 -17.38 3.70
CA ILE A 71 10.49 -17.24 2.69
C ILE A 71 11.78 -17.89 3.17
N VAL A 72 12.20 -17.64 4.42
CA VAL A 72 13.42 -18.24 4.98
C VAL A 72 13.31 -19.76 5.06
N TRP A 73 12.19 -20.28 5.57
CA TRP A 73 11.95 -21.73 5.62
C TRP A 73 11.80 -22.39 4.25
N SER A 74 11.42 -21.64 3.21
CA SER A 74 11.34 -22.18 1.84
C SER A 74 12.70 -22.43 1.19
N LYS A 75 13.78 -21.84 1.73
CA LYS A 75 15.14 -22.02 1.21
C LYS A 75 15.75 -23.33 1.72
N ARG A 76 16.51 -24.02 0.87
CA ARG A 76 17.34 -25.17 1.25
C ARG A 76 18.81 -24.82 1.02
N ALA A 77 19.65 -25.05 2.03
CA ALA A 77 21.07 -24.65 2.02
C ALA A 77 21.31 -23.18 1.58
N GLY A 78 20.41 -22.26 1.96
CA GLY A 78 20.49 -20.84 1.63
C GLY A 78 20.05 -20.45 0.21
N LYS A 79 19.69 -21.41 -0.65
CA LYS A 79 19.24 -21.19 -2.04
C LYS A 79 17.77 -21.59 -2.22
N TYR A 80 17.18 -21.11 -3.32
CA TYR A 80 15.85 -21.53 -3.75
C TYR A 80 15.99 -22.71 -4.71
N ASP A 81 15.41 -23.86 -4.36
CA ASP A 81 15.40 -25.05 -5.23
C ASP A 81 14.32 -24.96 -6.33
N TYR A 82 13.39 -24.01 -6.17
CA TYR A 82 12.32 -23.71 -7.10
C TYR A 82 12.62 -22.44 -7.91
N SER A 83 12.02 -22.33 -9.10
CA SER A 83 12.04 -21.09 -9.88
C SER A 83 11.21 -20.01 -9.21
N VAL A 84 11.82 -18.84 -8.97
CA VAL A 84 11.14 -17.71 -8.33
C VAL A 84 10.07 -17.11 -9.25
N THR A 85 10.27 -17.15 -10.57
CA THR A 85 9.29 -16.63 -11.53
C THR A 85 8.02 -17.50 -11.58
N THR A 86 8.15 -18.84 -11.51
CA THR A 86 6.98 -19.72 -11.41
C THR A 86 6.23 -19.56 -10.09
N ALA A 87 6.94 -19.36 -8.97
CA ALA A 87 6.32 -19.08 -7.69
C ALA A 87 5.54 -17.76 -7.70
N ASN A 88 6.12 -16.70 -8.27
CA ASN A 88 5.45 -15.41 -8.41
C ASN A 88 4.22 -15.49 -9.32
N PHE A 89 4.29 -16.24 -10.42
CA PHE A 89 3.13 -16.50 -11.27
C PHE A 89 1.97 -17.16 -10.50
N LEU A 90 2.26 -18.16 -9.67
CA LEU A 90 1.25 -18.81 -8.83
C LEU A 90 0.68 -17.89 -7.76
N VAL A 91 1.49 -16.99 -7.18
CA VAL A 91 1.00 -15.95 -6.27
C VAL A 91 -0.03 -15.05 -6.96
N GLU A 92 0.27 -14.56 -8.17
CA GLU A 92 -0.69 -13.75 -8.95
C GLU A 92 -1.94 -14.55 -9.33
N THR A 93 -1.77 -15.80 -9.73
CA THR A 93 -2.86 -16.73 -10.07
C THR A 93 -3.80 -16.93 -8.88
N LEU A 94 -3.25 -17.19 -7.70
CA LEU A 94 -4.04 -17.40 -6.48
C LEU A 94 -4.74 -16.12 -6.04
N LYS A 95 -4.08 -14.96 -6.12
CA LYS A 95 -4.72 -13.67 -5.84
C LYS A 95 -5.89 -13.38 -6.79
N CYS A 96 -5.71 -13.70 -8.07
CA CYS A 96 -6.75 -13.60 -9.08
C CYS A 96 -7.93 -14.53 -8.73
N ALA A 97 -7.66 -15.80 -8.43
CA ALA A 97 -8.67 -16.77 -8.05
C ALA A 97 -9.47 -16.35 -6.81
N ILE A 98 -8.79 -15.90 -5.74
CA ILE A 98 -9.45 -15.41 -4.52
C ILE A 98 -10.31 -14.17 -4.83
N SER A 99 -9.84 -13.28 -5.70
CA SER A 99 -10.62 -12.09 -6.11
C SER A 99 -11.87 -12.48 -6.89
N ILE A 100 -11.79 -13.47 -7.78
CA ILE A 100 -12.95 -14.02 -8.51
C ILE A 100 -13.91 -14.70 -7.55
N ILE A 101 -13.44 -15.51 -6.60
CA ILE A 101 -14.29 -16.17 -5.60
C ILE A 101 -15.04 -15.10 -4.78
N ALA A 102 -14.36 -14.05 -4.34
CA ALA A 102 -14.99 -12.96 -3.61
C ALA A 102 -16.03 -12.19 -4.47
N LEU A 103 -15.78 -12.02 -5.78
CA LEU A 103 -16.76 -11.45 -6.70
C LEU A 103 -17.96 -12.38 -6.91
N ALA A 104 -17.73 -13.68 -7.07
CA ALA A 104 -18.80 -14.67 -7.22
C ALA A 104 -19.70 -14.70 -5.98
N SER A 105 -19.11 -14.60 -4.78
CA SER A 105 -19.88 -14.43 -3.54
C SER A 105 -20.70 -13.14 -3.55
N ALA A 106 -20.11 -12.00 -3.96
CA ALA A 106 -20.81 -10.73 -4.06
C ALA A 106 -21.97 -10.77 -5.08
N TRP A 107 -21.79 -11.43 -6.22
CA TRP A 107 -22.84 -11.61 -7.22
C TRP A 107 -23.99 -12.47 -6.71
N ARG A 108 -23.72 -13.47 -5.87
CA ARG A 108 -24.77 -14.28 -5.24
C ARG A 108 -25.58 -13.51 -4.21
N THR A 109 -24.98 -12.58 -3.49
CA THR A 109 -25.65 -11.83 -2.40
C THR A 109 -26.27 -10.52 -2.85
N GLU A 110 -25.60 -9.78 -3.73
CA GLU A 110 -25.96 -8.43 -4.16
C GLU A 110 -26.46 -8.37 -5.61
N GLY A 111 -26.31 -9.46 -6.37
CA GLY A 111 -26.48 -9.45 -7.82
C GLY A 111 -25.28 -8.83 -8.55
N VAL A 112 -25.35 -8.82 -9.89
CA VAL A 112 -24.36 -8.12 -10.73
C VAL A 112 -24.73 -6.65 -10.79
N THR A 113 -23.85 -5.80 -10.29
CA THR A 113 -23.99 -4.34 -10.25
C THR A 113 -22.89 -3.69 -11.09
N GLU A 114 -23.07 -2.41 -11.43
CA GLU A 114 -22.05 -1.61 -12.13
C GLU A 114 -20.70 -1.57 -11.38
N GLN A 115 -20.72 -1.69 -10.05
CA GLN A 115 -19.54 -1.62 -9.20
C GLN A 115 -18.79 -2.96 -9.08
N ASN A 116 -19.45 -4.09 -9.37
CA ASN A 116 -18.89 -5.44 -9.21
C ASN A 116 -18.83 -6.25 -10.52
N LYS A 117 -19.32 -5.72 -11.65
CA LYS A 117 -19.17 -6.36 -12.96
C LYS A 117 -17.71 -6.34 -13.43
N LEU A 118 -17.30 -7.40 -14.13
CA LEU A 118 -15.98 -7.48 -14.74
C LEU A 118 -15.88 -6.76 -16.09
N THR A 119 -17.00 -6.52 -16.75
CA THR A 119 -17.04 -5.78 -18.02
C THR A 119 -16.57 -4.35 -17.79
N ALA A 120 -15.34 -4.07 -18.23
CA ALA A 120 -14.69 -2.78 -18.07
C ALA A 120 -14.27 -2.24 -19.44
N SER A 121 -14.34 -0.93 -19.60
CA SER A 121 -13.87 -0.28 -20.82
C SER A 121 -12.33 -0.30 -20.89
N LEU A 122 -11.76 -0.23 -22.09
CA LEU A 122 -10.30 -0.21 -22.27
C LEU A 122 -9.63 0.91 -21.46
N LYS A 123 -10.27 2.09 -21.37
CA LYS A 123 -9.80 3.23 -20.56
C LYS A 123 -9.75 2.91 -19.06
N GLU A 124 -10.57 1.99 -18.58
CA GLU A 124 -10.57 1.57 -17.17
C GLU A 124 -9.49 0.53 -16.90
N VAL A 125 -9.16 -0.30 -17.88
CA VAL A 125 -8.24 -1.43 -17.76
C VAL A 125 -6.78 -1.03 -18.03
N ILE A 126 -6.53 -0.07 -18.94
CA ILE A 126 -5.18 0.33 -19.38
C ILE A 126 -4.28 0.92 -18.26
N VAL A 127 -4.85 1.23 -17.10
CA VAL A 127 -4.10 1.78 -15.96
C VAL A 127 -3.40 0.70 -15.12
N TYR A 128 -3.87 -0.55 -15.15
CA TYR A 128 -3.36 -1.66 -14.32
C TYR A 128 -2.05 -2.32 -14.79
N PRO A 129 -1.67 -2.31 -16.08
CA PRO A 129 -0.36 -2.81 -16.52
C PRO A 129 0.82 -2.11 -15.84
N ILE A 130 0.75 -0.79 -15.63
CA ILE A 130 1.85 -0.03 -15.02
C ILE A 130 2.19 -0.54 -13.60
N PRO A 131 1.26 -0.60 -12.63
CA PRO A 131 1.56 -1.12 -11.30
C PRO A 131 1.91 -2.61 -11.32
N ALA A 132 1.28 -3.41 -12.19
CA ALA A 132 1.62 -4.83 -12.33
C ALA A 132 3.09 -5.02 -12.76
N ALA A 133 3.57 -4.24 -13.74
CA ALA A 133 4.95 -4.25 -14.16
C ALA A 133 5.90 -3.78 -13.04
N LEU A 134 5.54 -2.70 -12.33
CA LEU A 134 6.34 -2.21 -11.20
C LEU A 134 6.48 -3.26 -10.09
N TYR A 135 5.40 -3.99 -9.77
CA TYR A 135 5.46 -5.09 -8.80
C TYR A 135 6.31 -6.25 -9.30
N LEU A 136 6.20 -6.63 -10.58
CA LEU A 136 7.06 -7.66 -11.16
C LEU A 136 8.54 -7.27 -11.04
N PHE A 137 8.93 -6.10 -11.55
CA PHE A 137 10.33 -5.66 -11.53
C PHE A 137 10.87 -5.56 -10.11
N LYS A 138 10.08 -5.03 -9.18
CA LYS A 138 10.43 -5.01 -7.75
C LYS A 138 10.69 -6.42 -7.22
N ASN A 139 9.79 -7.37 -7.48
CA ASN A 139 9.90 -8.74 -6.97
C ASN A 139 11.09 -9.49 -7.59
N LEU A 140 11.39 -9.25 -8.87
CA LEU A 140 12.58 -9.81 -9.54
C LEU A 140 13.87 -9.20 -8.98
N LEU A 141 13.95 -7.87 -8.86
CA LEU A 141 15.13 -7.20 -8.29
C LEU A 141 15.43 -7.71 -6.88
N GLN A 142 14.41 -7.95 -6.05
CA GLN A 142 14.60 -8.54 -4.73
C GLN A 142 15.39 -9.86 -4.78
N TYR A 143 15.13 -10.72 -5.78
CA TYR A 143 15.88 -11.96 -5.95
C TYR A 143 17.34 -11.69 -6.35
N TYR A 144 17.56 -10.83 -7.36
CA TYR A 144 18.90 -10.50 -7.83
C TYR A 144 19.76 -9.78 -6.78
N ILE A 145 19.15 -8.95 -5.93
CA ILE A 145 19.86 -8.25 -4.85
C ILE A 145 20.49 -9.23 -3.87
N PHE A 146 19.84 -10.37 -3.57
CA PHE A 146 20.41 -11.37 -2.66
C PHE A 146 21.68 -12.06 -3.19
N ALA A 147 22.03 -11.88 -4.47
CA ALA A 147 23.32 -12.31 -5.00
C ALA A 147 24.47 -11.37 -4.61
N TYR A 148 24.18 -10.14 -4.16
CA TYR A 148 25.17 -9.11 -3.85
C TYR A 148 25.08 -8.61 -2.40
N VAL A 149 23.91 -8.72 -1.79
CA VAL A 149 23.59 -8.19 -0.46
C VAL A 149 23.01 -9.31 0.39
N ASP A 150 23.48 -9.43 1.63
CA ASP A 150 22.93 -10.37 2.60
C ASP A 150 21.51 -9.96 3.05
N ALA A 151 20.82 -10.85 3.76
CA ALA A 151 19.44 -10.60 4.16
C ALA A 151 19.25 -9.37 5.08
N PRO A 152 20.07 -9.21 6.14
CA PRO A 152 20.07 -7.98 6.94
C PRO A 152 20.33 -6.71 6.11
N GLY A 153 21.36 -6.71 5.25
CA GLY A 153 21.69 -5.57 4.40
C GLY A 153 20.59 -5.20 3.42
N TYR A 154 19.98 -6.19 2.78
CA TYR A 154 18.82 -5.98 1.91
C TYR A 154 17.69 -5.24 2.66
N GLN A 155 17.41 -5.63 3.91
CA GLN A 155 16.34 -4.98 4.65
C GLN A 155 16.64 -3.54 5.04
N ILE A 156 17.89 -3.25 5.42
CA ILE A 156 18.35 -1.88 5.70
C ILE A 156 18.13 -1.00 4.45
N LEU A 157 18.59 -1.45 3.29
CA LEU A 157 18.45 -0.71 2.03
C LEU A 157 16.98 -0.57 1.60
N LYS A 158 16.17 -1.60 1.83
CA LYS A 158 14.73 -1.59 1.51
C LYS A 158 13.97 -0.50 2.27
N ASN A 159 14.40 -0.11 3.48
CA ASN A 159 13.72 0.91 4.28
C ASN A 159 13.69 2.29 3.59
N LEU A 160 14.53 2.54 2.58
CA LEU A 160 14.44 3.76 1.74
C LEU A 160 13.08 3.89 1.02
N ASN A 161 12.33 2.79 0.89
CA ASN A 161 10.98 2.81 0.34
C ASN A 161 9.99 3.65 1.19
N ILE A 162 10.30 3.86 2.48
CA ILE A 162 9.50 4.62 3.44
C ILE A 162 9.50 6.09 3.02
N ILE A 163 10.69 6.67 2.85
CA ILE A 163 10.86 8.05 2.38
C ILE A 163 10.30 8.22 0.97
N THR A 164 10.61 7.28 0.07
CA THR A 164 10.09 7.31 -1.31
C THR A 164 8.57 7.32 -1.32
N THR A 165 7.93 6.51 -0.47
CA THR A 165 6.48 6.49 -0.33
C THR A 165 5.96 7.85 0.10
N GLY A 166 6.55 8.49 1.10
CA GLY A 166 6.15 9.83 1.55
C GLY A 166 6.25 10.90 0.44
N VAL A 167 7.37 10.91 -0.29
CA VAL A 167 7.59 11.83 -1.42
C VAL A 167 6.56 11.60 -2.53
N LEU A 168 6.40 10.37 -2.98
CA LEU A 168 5.45 10.03 -4.05
C LEU A 168 4.00 10.22 -3.60
N TYR A 169 3.68 10.03 -2.32
CA TYR A 169 2.36 10.32 -1.77
C TYR A 169 2.01 11.80 -1.91
N ARG A 170 2.98 12.69 -1.67
CA ARG A 170 2.80 14.13 -1.89
C ARG A 170 2.65 14.49 -3.36
N ILE A 171 3.48 13.90 -4.23
CA ILE A 171 3.51 14.25 -5.67
C ILE A 171 2.30 13.67 -6.42
N ILE A 172 2.04 12.37 -6.28
CA ILE A 172 1.04 11.63 -7.07
C ILE A 172 -0.37 11.80 -6.49
N LEU A 173 -0.52 11.59 -5.17
CA LEU A 173 -1.83 11.70 -4.50
C LEU A 173 -2.16 13.14 -4.08
N LYS A 174 -1.23 14.09 -4.28
CA LYS A 174 -1.39 15.53 -3.99
C LYS A 174 -1.79 15.84 -2.55
N LYS A 175 -1.45 14.95 -1.61
CA LYS A 175 -1.74 15.12 -0.18
C LYS A 175 -0.55 15.72 0.54
N LYS A 176 -0.77 16.83 1.26
CA LYS A 176 0.27 17.49 2.04
C LYS A 176 0.54 16.71 3.33
N LEU A 177 1.80 16.48 3.62
CA LEU A 177 2.28 15.97 4.91
C LEU A 177 2.78 17.14 5.73
N SER A 178 2.43 17.19 7.01
CA SER A 178 2.97 18.20 7.91
C SER A 178 4.45 17.95 8.22
N GLU A 179 5.16 18.97 8.69
CA GLU A 179 6.58 18.85 9.09
C GLU A 179 6.78 17.76 10.17
N ILE A 180 5.82 17.62 11.10
CA ILE A 180 5.82 16.54 12.11
C ILE A 180 5.70 15.18 11.44
N GLN A 181 4.85 15.04 10.42
CA GLN A 181 4.71 13.79 9.69
C GLN A 181 5.98 13.46 8.89
N TRP A 182 6.63 14.46 8.28
CA TRP A 182 7.93 14.27 7.61
C TRP A 182 9.02 13.82 8.58
N ALA A 183 9.12 14.47 9.74
CA ALA A 183 10.03 14.04 10.81
C ALA A 183 9.71 12.60 11.24
N ALA A 184 8.43 12.23 11.37
CA ALA A 184 8.03 10.87 11.66
C ALA A 184 8.48 9.86 10.58
N PHE A 185 8.40 10.19 9.28
CA PHE A 185 8.91 9.33 8.21
C PHE A 185 10.42 9.10 8.28
N VAL A 186 11.18 10.15 8.59
CA VAL A 186 12.64 10.07 8.79
C VAL A 186 12.94 9.20 9.99
N LEU A 187 12.27 9.42 11.12
CA LEU A 187 12.40 8.60 12.32
C LEU A 187 11.98 7.15 12.09
N LEU A 188 10.93 6.89 11.30
CA LEU A 188 10.51 5.53 10.98
C LEU A 188 11.62 4.79 10.22
N THR A 189 12.20 5.46 9.23
CA THR A 189 13.29 4.91 8.42
C THR A 189 14.51 4.64 9.29
N ALA A 190 14.91 5.59 10.12
CA ALA A 190 16.02 5.44 11.05
C ALA A 190 15.76 4.31 12.06
N GLY A 191 14.59 4.27 12.68
CA GLY A 191 14.20 3.25 13.65
C GLY A 191 14.19 1.84 13.05
N CYS A 192 13.61 1.66 11.86
CA CYS A 192 13.63 0.39 11.14
C CYS A 192 15.04 -0.05 10.73
N THR A 193 15.89 0.89 10.31
CA THR A 193 17.28 0.58 9.97
C THR A 193 18.07 0.19 11.23
N THR A 194 17.98 0.97 12.30
CA THR A 194 18.62 0.68 13.59
C THR A 194 18.16 -0.66 14.15
N ALA A 195 16.86 -0.97 14.06
CA ALA A 195 16.34 -2.23 14.59
C ALA A 195 16.89 -3.48 13.88
N GLN A 196 17.44 -3.31 12.67
CA GLN A 196 17.97 -4.39 11.85
C GLN A 196 19.50 -4.46 11.86
N LEU A 197 20.16 -3.55 12.57
CA LEU A 197 21.61 -3.59 12.77
C LEU A 197 21.99 -4.80 13.63
N ASN A 198 23.03 -5.48 13.18
CA ASN A 198 23.69 -6.60 13.83
C ASN A 198 25.22 -6.45 13.69
N SER A 199 25.98 -7.33 14.34
CA SER A 199 27.45 -7.26 14.36
C SER A 199 28.13 -7.36 12.98
N ASN A 200 27.40 -7.81 11.94
CA ASN A 200 27.91 -7.95 10.58
C ASN A 200 27.35 -6.87 9.63
N SER A 201 26.66 -5.85 10.15
CA SER A 201 26.01 -4.84 9.30
C SER A 201 26.98 -3.93 8.56
N ASP A 202 28.25 -3.87 8.97
CA ASP A 202 29.30 -3.16 8.23
C ASP A 202 29.52 -3.74 6.82
N HIS A 203 29.12 -5.01 6.60
CA HIS A 203 29.17 -5.66 5.29
C HIS A 203 28.24 -4.99 4.26
N VAL A 204 27.24 -4.21 4.70
CA VAL A 204 26.42 -3.37 3.82
C VAL A 204 27.26 -2.27 3.18
N LEU A 205 28.21 -1.68 3.91
CA LEU A 205 29.12 -0.67 3.36
C LEU A 205 30.13 -1.27 2.38
N GLN A 206 30.45 -2.56 2.55
CA GLN A 206 31.33 -3.33 1.67
C GLN A 206 30.60 -3.93 0.46
N THR A 207 29.28 -3.76 0.37
CA THR A 207 28.46 -4.29 -0.71
C THR A 207 28.89 -3.68 -2.06
N PRO A 208 29.00 -4.48 -3.14
CA PRO A 208 29.32 -3.96 -4.47
C PRO A 208 28.33 -2.89 -4.92
N VAL A 209 28.80 -1.90 -5.69
CA VAL A 209 27.99 -0.77 -6.19
C VAL A 209 26.73 -1.26 -6.91
N GLN A 210 26.82 -2.37 -7.65
CA GLN A 210 25.68 -2.99 -8.32
C GLN A 210 24.57 -3.34 -7.33
N GLY A 211 24.91 -3.96 -6.19
CA GLY A 211 23.95 -4.32 -5.14
C GLY A 211 23.25 -3.10 -4.54
N TRP A 212 24.02 -2.03 -4.28
CA TRP A 212 23.48 -0.75 -3.83
C TRP A 212 22.50 -0.14 -4.83
N VAL A 213 22.90 -0.04 -6.10
CA VAL A 213 22.06 0.53 -7.16
C VAL A 213 20.76 -0.28 -7.31
N MET A 214 20.84 -1.61 -7.36
CA MET A 214 19.66 -2.47 -7.45
C MET A 214 18.72 -2.30 -6.25
N ALA A 215 19.26 -2.22 -5.04
CA ALA A 215 18.46 -2.06 -3.82
C ALA A 215 17.78 -0.69 -3.74
N ILE A 216 18.47 0.39 -4.11
CA ILE A 216 17.90 1.74 -4.17
C ILE A 216 16.79 1.78 -5.23
N VAL A 217 17.04 1.28 -6.45
CA VAL A 217 16.04 1.22 -7.51
C VAL A 217 14.83 0.41 -7.07
N MET A 218 15.03 -0.75 -6.45
CA MET A 218 13.94 -1.58 -5.92
C MET A 218 13.15 -0.85 -4.83
N ALA A 219 13.80 -0.09 -3.95
CA ALA A 219 13.13 0.70 -2.91
C ALA A 219 12.26 1.81 -3.51
N LEU A 220 12.77 2.51 -4.54
CA LEU A 220 12.03 3.52 -5.29
C LEU A 220 10.80 2.90 -5.98
N LEU A 221 11.00 1.80 -6.71
CA LEU A 221 9.93 1.06 -7.39
C LEU A 221 8.88 0.55 -6.40
N SER A 222 9.29 0.07 -5.22
CA SER A 222 8.36 -0.39 -4.18
C SER A 222 7.48 0.73 -3.64
N GLY A 223 8.04 1.94 -3.47
CA GLY A 223 7.25 3.11 -3.08
C GLY A 223 6.28 3.52 -4.19
N PHE A 224 6.79 3.58 -5.43
CA PHE A 224 6.01 3.99 -6.59
C PHE A 224 4.86 3.04 -6.90
N ALA A 225 5.11 1.73 -6.95
CA ALA A 225 4.07 0.73 -7.17
C ALA A 225 2.93 0.89 -6.15
N GLY A 226 3.27 1.05 -4.87
CA GLY A 226 2.28 1.20 -3.80
C GLY A 226 1.43 2.47 -3.94
N VAL A 227 2.06 3.63 -4.14
CA VAL A 227 1.33 4.91 -4.27
C VAL A 227 0.52 4.96 -5.56
N TYR A 228 1.04 4.44 -6.67
CA TYR A 228 0.32 4.41 -7.95
C TYR A 228 -0.88 3.47 -7.90
N THR A 229 -0.74 2.29 -7.28
CA THR A 229 -1.88 1.38 -7.03
C THR A 229 -2.94 2.05 -6.14
N GLU A 230 -2.55 2.73 -5.07
CA GLU A 230 -3.50 3.50 -4.25
C GLU A 230 -4.23 4.56 -5.08
N ALA A 231 -3.52 5.30 -5.93
CA ALA A 231 -4.09 6.34 -6.78
C ALA A 231 -5.15 5.77 -7.74
N ILE A 232 -4.89 4.62 -8.35
CA ILE A 232 -5.88 3.94 -9.20
C ILE A 232 -7.08 3.49 -8.37
N ILE A 233 -6.84 2.81 -7.24
CA ILE A 233 -7.89 2.28 -6.38
C ILE A 233 -8.84 3.37 -5.89
N LYS A 234 -8.28 4.51 -5.51
CA LYS A 234 -9.03 5.65 -4.97
C LYS A 234 -9.63 6.56 -6.03
N LYS A 235 -9.20 6.46 -7.30
CA LYS A 235 -9.87 7.14 -8.41
C LYS A 235 -11.31 6.64 -8.63
N ARG A 236 -11.59 5.38 -8.28
CA ARG A 236 -12.94 4.77 -8.30
C ARG A 236 -13.30 4.21 -6.92
N PRO A 237 -13.66 5.06 -5.94
CA PRO A 237 -13.87 4.62 -4.57
C PRO A 237 -15.09 3.71 -4.40
N SER A 238 -16.12 3.85 -5.25
CA SER A 238 -17.31 2.99 -5.26
C SER A 238 -17.08 1.62 -5.90
N GLN A 239 -16.07 1.46 -6.77
CA GLN A 239 -15.82 0.18 -7.43
C GLN A 239 -15.40 -0.88 -6.41
N ASN A 240 -15.96 -2.09 -6.54
CA ASN A 240 -15.57 -3.24 -5.76
C ASN A 240 -14.06 -3.51 -5.95
N ILE A 241 -13.36 -3.62 -4.82
CA ILE A 241 -11.90 -3.80 -4.81
C ILE A 241 -11.46 -5.07 -5.55
N ASN A 242 -12.28 -6.13 -5.52
CA ASN A 242 -11.95 -7.38 -6.17
C ASN A 242 -11.98 -7.28 -7.71
N VAL A 243 -12.77 -6.37 -8.30
CA VAL A 243 -12.70 -6.08 -9.76
C VAL A 243 -11.37 -5.41 -10.10
N GLN A 244 -10.94 -4.45 -9.29
CA GLN A 244 -9.69 -3.73 -9.52
C GLN A 244 -8.48 -4.65 -9.34
N ASN A 245 -8.53 -5.49 -8.31
CA ASN A 245 -7.57 -6.54 -8.04
C ASN A 245 -7.52 -7.58 -9.16
N PHE A 246 -8.67 -8.04 -9.66
CA PHE A 246 -8.72 -8.97 -10.79
C PHE A 246 -7.93 -8.45 -11.98
N TRP A 247 -8.20 -7.22 -12.44
CA TRP A 247 -7.47 -6.64 -13.57
C TRP A 247 -5.98 -6.45 -13.29
N LEU A 248 -5.62 -6.00 -12.08
CA LEU A 248 -4.22 -5.89 -11.66
C LEU A 248 -3.50 -7.24 -11.72
N TYR A 249 -4.11 -8.30 -11.21
CA TYR A 249 -3.49 -9.63 -11.13
C TYR A 249 -3.49 -10.35 -12.47
N VAL A 250 -4.45 -10.12 -13.36
CA VAL A 250 -4.42 -10.64 -14.75
C VAL A 250 -3.19 -10.12 -15.50
N PHE A 251 -2.90 -8.81 -15.42
CA PHE A 251 -1.66 -8.28 -15.98
C PHE A 251 -0.42 -8.79 -15.25
N GLY A 252 -0.49 -8.93 -13.93
CA GLY A 252 0.59 -9.53 -13.12
C GLY A 252 0.93 -10.95 -13.57
N MET A 253 -0.08 -11.80 -13.82
CA MET A 253 0.08 -13.14 -14.37
C MET A 253 0.73 -13.09 -15.75
N GLY A 254 0.23 -12.23 -16.64
CA GLY A 254 0.79 -12.07 -17.99
C GLY A 254 2.27 -11.69 -17.97
N PHE A 255 2.66 -10.72 -17.15
CA PHE A 255 4.06 -10.33 -17.04
C PHE A 255 4.94 -11.39 -16.36
N ASN A 256 4.44 -12.11 -15.35
CA ASN A 256 5.18 -13.23 -14.76
C ASN A 256 5.33 -14.40 -15.76
N ALA A 257 4.33 -14.65 -16.61
CA ALA A 257 4.45 -15.63 -17.69
C ALA A 257 5.57 -15.24 -18.66
N VAL A 258 5.63 -13.97 -19.07
CA VAL A 258 6.75 -13.46 -19.88
C VAL A 258 8.09 -13.61 -19.14
N ALA A 259 8.14 -13.31 -17.84
CA ALA A 259 9.35 -13.49 -17.04
C ALA A 259 9.82 -14.95 -16.99
N ILE A 260 8.90 -15.92 -16.90
CA ILE A 260 9.21 -17.35 -16.99
C ILE A 260 9.83 -17.67 -18.36
N LEU A 261 9.21 -17.21 -19.45
CA LEU A 261 9.69 -17.45 -20.81
C LEU A 261 11.08 -16.83 -21.09
N VAL A 262 11.41 -15.73 -20.43
CA VAL A 262 12.67 -15.01 -20.66
C VAL A 262 13.80 -15.48 -19.72
N GLN A 263 13.49 -15.79 -18.46
CA GLN A 263 14.52 -16.04 -17.43
C GLN A 263 14.66 -17.52 -17.06
N ASP A 264 13.54 -18.25 -17.00
CA ASP A 264 13.49 -19.60 -16.43
C ASP A 264 12.97 -20.65 -17.43
N PHE A 265 12.95 -20.34 -18.73
CA PHE A 265 12.40 -21.23 -19.77
C PHE A 265 13.05 -22.61 -19.75
N ASP A 266 14.38 -22.68 -19.82
CA ASP A 266 15.11 -23.94 -19.82
C ASP A 266 14.90 -24.72 -18.52
N ALA A 267 14.83 -24.03 -17.38
CA ALA A 267 14.56 -24.66 -16.09
C ALA A 267 13.16 -25.28 -16.05
N VAL A 268 12.15 -24.55 -16.53
CA VAL A 268 10.75 -25.02 -16.55
C VAL A 268 10.54 -26.15 -17.55
N VAL A 269 11.13 -26.07 -18.74
CA VAL A 269 10.98 -27.10 -19.79
C VAL A 269 11.69 -28.39 -19.38
N ASN A 270 12.93 -28.30 -18.88
CA ASN A 270 13.74 -29.49 -18.59
C ASN A 270 13.42 -30.12 -17.23
N LYS A 271 13.07 -29.32 -16.21
CA LYS A 271 12.85 -29.81 -14.84
C LYS A 271 11.38 -29.85 -14.45
N GLY A 272 10.52 -29.14 -15.18
CA GLY A 272 9.09 -29.00 -14.90
C GLY A 272 8.77 -27.72 -14.10
N PHE A 273 7.54 -27.21 -14.29
CA PHE A 273 7.05 -25.96 -13.69
C PHE A 273 7.10 -25.95 -12.15
N PHE A 274 6.79 -27.09 -11.52
CA PHE A 274 6.75 -27.25 -10.06
C PHE A 274 8.03 -27.89 -9.49
N HIS A 275 9.14 -27.90 -10.25
CA HIS A 275 10.39 -28.45 -9.75
C HIS A 275 10.86 -27.74 -8.48
N GLY A 276 11.29 -28.52 -7.48
CA GLY A 276 11.82 -28.00 -6.21
C GLY A 276 10.76 -27.48 -5.24
N TYR A 277 9.46 -27.60 -5.58
CA TYR A 277 8.38 -27.18 -4.69
C TYR A 277 8.25 -28.14 -3.52
N SER A 278 8.24 -27.57 -2.32
CA SER A 278 7.94 -28.26 -1.06
C SER A 278 6.59 -27.82 -0.50
N PHE A 279 6.09 -28.52 0.51
CA PHE A 279 4.90 -28.07 1.27
C PHE A 279 5.05 -26.62 1.79
N ILE A 280 6.25 -26.27 2.28
CA ILE A 280 6.55 -24.90 2.73
C ILE A 280 6.51 -23.90 1.58
N THR A 281 6.88 -24.30 0.37
CA THR A 281 6.78 -23.43 -0.84
C THR A 281 5.33 -23.11 -1.15
N PHE A 282 4.43 -24.09 -1.10
CA PHE A 282 2.99 -23.86 -1.28
C PHE A 282 2.40 -22.99 -0.17
N LEU A 283 2.76 -23.23 1.10
CA LEU A 283 2.33 -22.40 2.22
C LEU A 283 2.82 -20.94 2.08
N MET A 284 4.06 -20.76 1.63
CA MET A 284 4.65 -19.46 1.34
C MET A 284 3.92 -18.74 0.20
N ILE A 285 3.59 -19.42 -0.89
CA ILE A 285 2.79 -18.88 -2.01
C ILE A 285 1.40 -18.45 -1.52
N PHE A 286 0.73 -19.31 -0.74
CA PHE A 286 -0.58 -19.00 -0.18
C PHE A 286 -0.55 -17.76 0.71
N ASN A 287 0.41 -17.69 1.62
CA ASN A 287 0.58 -16.54 2.51
C ASN A 287 0.94 -15.26 1.73
N HIS A 288 1.80 -15.35 0.71
CA HIS A 288 2.12 -14.22 -0.18
C HIS A 288 0.88 -13.68 -0.89
N ALA A 289 0.00 -14.56 -1.38
CA ALA A 289 -1.23 -14.15 -2.04
C ALA A 289 -2.16 -13.40 -1.07
N LEU A 290 -2.38 -13.95 0.13
CA LEU A 290 -3.17 -13.30 1.17
C LEU A 290 -2.57 -11.95 1.60
N SER A 291 -1.24 -11.88 1.77
CA SER A 291 -0.52 -10.64 2.09
C SER A 291 -0.74 -9.57 1.01
N GLY A 292 -0.63 -9.95 -0.28
CA GLY A 292 -0.90 -9.04 -1.40
C GLY A 292 -2.34 -8.51 -1.43
N ILE A 293 -3.32 -9.37 -1.12
CA ILE A 293 -4.72 -8.94 -0.99
C ILE A 293 -4.87 -7.99 0.21
N ALA A 294 -4.28 -8.30 1.36
CA ALA A 294 -4.31 -7.42 2.52
C ALA A 294 -3.70 -6.03 2.21
N VAL A 295 -2.61 -5.98 1.44
CA VAL A 295 -2.01 -4.73 0.94
C VAL A 295 -3.03 -3.91 0.12
N SER A 296 -3.71 -4.53 -0.85
CA SER A 296 -4.72 -3.84 -1.67
C SER A 296 -5.90 -3.33 -0.83
N MET A 297 -6.33 -4.09 0.18
CA MET A 297 -7.40 -3.71 1.10
C MET A 297 -7.00 -2.55 2.00
N VAL A 298 -5.75 -2.52 2.49
CA VAL A 298 -5.20 -1.37 3.22
C VAL A 298 -5.15 -0.14 2.34
N MET A 299 -4.75 -0.24 1.07
CA MET A 299 -4.78 0.89 0.14
C MET A 299 -6.21 1.39 -0.11
N LYS A 300 -7.21 0.49 -0.18
CA LYS A 300 -8.62 0.86 -0.36
C LYS A 300 -9.23 1.55 0.86
N TYR A 301 -8.99 1.02 2.05
CA TYR A 301 -9.70 1.40 3.28
C TYR A 301 -8.89 2.27 4.25
N ALA A 302 -7.59 2.37 4.02
CA ALA A 302 -6.67 3.28 4.70
C ALA A 302 -5.89 4.06 3.62
N ASP A 303 -4.57 3.96 3.60
CA ASP A 303 -3.69 4.58 2.63
C ASP A 303 -2.33 3.86 2.63
N ASN A 304 -1.49 4.19 1.65
CA ASN A 304 -0.17 3.59 1.50
C ASN A 304 0.80 4.02 2.62
N ILE A 305 0.52 5.10 3.34
CA ILE A 305 1.29 5.51 4.52
C ILE A 305 1.03 4.54 5.68
N VAL A 306 -0.24 4.28 5.99
CA VAL A 306 -0.65 3.27 6.97
C VAL A 306 -0.04 1.92 6.62
N LYS A 307 -0.06 1.52 5.35
CA LYS A 307 0.64 0.29 4.90
C LYS A 307 2.11 0.29 5.33
N VAL A 308 2.86 1.36 5.07
CA VAL A 308 4.29 1.46 5.42
C VAL A 308 4.53 1.33 6.93
N TYR A 309 3.73 2.01 7.76
CA TYR A 309 3.83 1.87 9.22
C TYR A 309 3.55 0.44 9.68
N PHE A 310 2.48 -0.19 9.20
CA PHE A 310 2.14 -1.56 9.62
C PHE A 310 3.08 -2.61 9.04
N THR A 311 3.69 -2.40 7.87
CA THR A 311 4.80 -3.22 7.38
C THR A 311 6.04 -3.09 8.29
N SER A 312 6.29 -1.91 8.84
CA SER A 312 7.38 -1.67 9.80
C SER A 312 7.11 -2.38 11.13
N VAL A 313 5.86 -2.35 11.62
CA VAL A 313 5.44 -3.14 12.80
C VAL A 313 5.56 -4.64 12.52
N ALA A 314 5.17 -5.11 11.33
CA ALA A 314 5.30 -6.52 10.95
C ALA A 314 6.75 -7.00 10.99
N MET A 315 7.69 -6.16 10.56
CA MET A 315 9.13 -6.45 10.63
C MET A 315 9.62 -6.62 12.07
N LEU A 316 9.21 -5.74 13.00
CA LEU A 316 9.53 -5.89 14.42
C LEU A 316 8.90 -7.16 15.01
N LEU A 317 7.65 -7.45 14.64
CA LEU A 317 6.97 -8.69 15.04
C LEU A 317 7.72 -9.94 14.54
N THR A 318 8.18 -9.94 13.29
CA THR A 318 8.99 -11.03 12.73
C THR A 318 10.25 -11.26 13.57
N ALA A 319 10.95 -10.20 13.98
CA ALA A 319 12.15 -10.33 14.80
C ALA A 319 11.85 -10.96 16.18
N VAL A 320 10.77 -10.52 16.85
CA VAL A 320 10.33 -11.09 18.12
C VAL A 320 9.96 -12.57 17.96
N VAL A 321 9.16 -12.92 16.95
CA VAL A 321 8.79 -14.31 16.68
C VAL A 321 10.02 -15.15 16.34
N SER A 322 11.02 -14.57 15.68
CA SER A 322 12.27 -15.25 15.34
C SER A 322 13.13 -15.63 16.56
N VAL A 323 12.97 -14.95 17.69
CA VAL A 323 13.58 -15.36 18.97
C VAL A 323 13.11 -16.76 19.36
N PHE A 324 11.80 -17.00 19.29
CA PHE A 324 11.20 -18.27 19.72
C PHE A 324 11.38 -19.38 18.68
N LEU A 325 11.36 -19.04 17.39
CA LEU A 325 11.45 -20.04 16.31
C LEU A 325 12.90 -20.43 15.98
N PHE A 326 13.84 -19.49 16.07
CA PHE A 326 15.22 -19.68 15.61
C PHE A 326 16.27 -19.47 16.71
N GLY A 327 15.86 -19.16 17.94
CA GLY A 327 16.79 -18.83 19.02
C GLY A 327 17.55 -17.52 18.76
N PHE A 328 16.99 -16.60 17.96
CA PHE A 328 17.65 -15.34 17.63
C PHE A 328 17.76 -14.44 18.86
N HIS A 329 18.90 -13.78 19.06
CA HIS A 329 19.09 -12.83 20.16
C HIS A 329 18.83 -11.40 19.68
N LEU A 330 17.89 -10.71 20.33
CA LEU A 330 17.60 -9.31 20.04
C LEU A 330 18.75 -8.42 20.54
N SER A 331 19.29 -7.59 19.65
CA SER A 331 20.39 -6.68 19.96
C SER A 331 19.89 -5.43 20.72
N LEU A 332 20.80 -4.70 21.38
CA LEU A 332 20.47 -3.37 21.93
C LEU A 332 19.93 -2.43 20.83
N ALA A 333 20.49 -2.52 19.62
CA ALA A 333 20.03 -1.77 18.46
C ALA A 333 18.56 -2.11 18.09
N PHE A 334 18.14 -3.38 18.23
CA PHE A 334 16.74 -3.76 18.08
C PHE A 334 15.81 -3.00 19.03
N PHE A 335 16.15 -2.95 20.32
CA PHE A 335 15.35 -2.25 21.32
C PHE A 335 15.30 -0.74 21.08
N LEU A 336 16.45 -0.11 20.81
CA LEU A 336 16.53 1.31 20.50
C LEU A 336 15.75 1.66 19.22
N GLY A 337 15.91 0.86 18.17
CA GLY A 337 15.16 1.02 16.93
C GLY A 337 13.65 0.87 17.13
N THR A 338 13.21 -0.09 17.95
CA THR A 338 11.80 -0.29 18.31
C THR A 338 11.21 0.92 19.04
N ILE A 339 11.96 1.53 19.96
CA ILE A 339 11.54 2.76 20.64
C ILE A 339 11.36 3.89 19.62
N VAL A 340 12.33 4.07 18.71
CA VAL A 340 12.27 5.12 17.68
C VAL A 340 11.08 4.90 16.73
N VAL A 341 10.81 3.65 16.31
CA VAL A 341 9.62 3.31 15.51
C VAL A 341 8.33 3.66 16.26
N SER A 342 8.27 3.36 17.56
CA SER A 342 7.11 3.68 18.40
C SER A 342 6.86 5.19 18.52
N VAL A 343 7.93 5.97 18.73
CA VAL A 343 7.88 7.44 18.74
C VAL A 343 7.43 7.98 17.39
N SER A 344 7.95 7.43 16.28
CA SER A 344 7.54 7.81 14.93
C SER A 344 6.04 7.59 14.70
N ILE A 345 5.50 6.41 15.06
CA ILE A 345 4.06 6.12 14.97
C ILE A 345 3.24 7.15 15.76
N TYR A 346 3.66 7.45 17.00
CA TYR A 346 3.00 8.45 17.82
C TYR A 346 3.01 9.83 17.17
N LEU A 347 4.18 10.33 16.73
CA LEU A 347 4.32 11.63 16.08
C LEU A 347 3.48 11.73 14.80
N HIS A 348 3.45 10.68 13.99
CA HIS A 348 2.61 10.66 12.80
C HIS A 348 1.12 10.78 13.12
N SER A 349 0.67 10.11 14.19
CA SER A 349 -0.71 10.18 14.65
C SER A 349 -1.09 11.55 15.26
N ALA A 350 -0.14 12.20 15.93
CA ALA A 350 -0.31 13.53 16.52
C ALA A 350 -0.26 14.65 15.47
N GLY A 351 0.48 14.44 14.38
CA GLY A 351 0.58 15.37 13.26
C GLY A 351 -0.76 15.51 12.54
N LYS A 352 -1.48 16.61 12.77
CA LYS A 352 -2.69 16.94 12.00
C LYS A 352 -2.34 17.06 10.52
N MET A 353 -3.07 16.34 9.65
CA MET A 353 -2.96 16.53 8.20
C MET A 353 -3.43 17.95 7.85
N GLN A 354 -2.55 18.73 7.22
CA GLN A 354 -2.94 20.00 6.61
C GLN A 354 -3.82 19.68 5.40
N ARG A 355 -5.08 20.11 5.43
CA ARG A 355 -6.05 19.89 4.35
C ARG A 355 -5.63 20.58 3.06
#